data_AF-D8GQ56-F1
#
_entry.id   AF-D8GQ56-F1
#
_cell.length_a   1.000
_cell.length_b   1.000
_cell.length_c   1.000
_cell.angle_alpha   90.00
_cell.angle_beta   90.00
_cell.angle_gamma   90.00
#
_symmetry.space_group_name_H-M   'P 1'
#
loop_
_entity.id
_entity.type
_entity.pdbx_description
1 polymer ?
#
loop_
_entity_poly.entity_id
_entity_poly.type
_entity_poly.pdbx_seq_one_letter_code
_entity_poly.pdbx_strand_id
1 'polypeptide(L)' 'MNSFIGWIGGKKLLRKEIVKRFPEKFNRYIEVFGGAAWALFPKDKQANMEI' A
#
# COMPACT_ATOMS: atom_id res chain seq x y z
N MET A 1 4.75 -0.93 -8.40
CA MET A 1 3.68 -0.89 -9.41
C MET A 1 2.71 0.30 -9.21
N ASN A 2 2.02 0.77 -10.25
CA ASN A 2 0.88 1.70 -10.12
C ASN A 2 -0.42 0.91 -10.04
N SER A 3 -1.44 1.47 -9.38
CA SER A 3 -2.78 0.88 -9.45
C SER A 3 -3.27 0.80 -10.89
N PHE A 4 -4.05 -0.24 -11.19
CA PHE A 4 -4.70 -0.45 -12.48
C PHE A 4 -5.95 0.42 -12.67
N ILE A 5 -6.42 1.09 -11.61
CA ILE A 5 -7.58 1.98 -11.63
C ILE A 5 -7.24 3.37 -11.08
N GLY A 6 -7.86 4.40 -11.66
CA GLY A 6 -7.91 5.73 -11.07
C GLY A 6 -8.89 5.76 -9.90
N TRP A 7 -8.56 6.48 -8.83
CA TRP A 7 -9.45 6.60 -7.66
C TRP A 7 -9.38 8.01 -7.08
N ILE A 8 -10.55 8.63 -6.91
CA ILE A 8 -10.65 9.94 -6.26
C ILE A 8 -10.21 9.78 -4.80
N GLY A 9 -9.25 10.61 -4.37
CA GLY A 9 -8.61 10.47 -3.05
C GLY A 9 -7.50 9.40 -3.00
N GLY A 10 -7.08 8.86 -4.15
CA GLY A 10 -5.99 7.88 -4.22
C GLY A 10 -4.66 8.41 -3.67
N LYS A 11 -3.97 7.59 -2.88
CA LYS A 11 -2.69 7.94 -2.23
C LYS A 11 -1.46 7.84 -3.14
N LYS A 12 -1.62 7.91 -4.48
CA LYS A 12 -0.53 7.67 -5.46
C LYS A 12 0.74 8.47 -5.19
N LEU A 13 0.60 9.77 -4.93
CA LEU A 13 1.73 10.68 -4.70
C LEU A 13 2.36 10.49 -3.32
N LEU A 14 1.59 10.03 -2.34
CA LEU A 14 2.03 9.87 -0.94
C LEU A 14 2.52 8.46 -0.61
N ARG A 15 2.28 7.46 -1.47
CA ARG A 15 2.52 6.04 -1.17
C ARG A 15 3.94 5.72 -0.69
N LYS A 16 4.97 6.38 -1.24
CA LYS A 16 6.37 6.18 -0.83
C LYS A 16 6.59 6.65 0.60
N GLU A 17 6.01 7.80 0.95
CA GLU A 17 6.09 8.38 2.29
C GLU A 17 5.30 7.57 3.32
N ILE A 18 4.13 7.05 2.94
CA ILE A 18 3.33 6.18 3.81
C ILE A 18 4.11 4.90 4.13
N VAL A 19 4.63 4.20 3.12
CA VAL A 19 5.35 2.94 3.31
C VAL A 19 6.65 3.11 4.12
N LYS A 20 7.33 4.27 4.02
CA LYS A 20 8.50 4.57 4.87
C LYS A 20 8.19 4.60 6.36
N ARG A 21 6.93 4.83 6.74
CA ARG A 21 6.48 4.92 8.14
C ARG A 21 5.98 3.58 8.68
N PHE A 22 5.95 2.54 7.85
CA PHE A 22 5.60 1.20 8.32
C PHE A 22 6.68 0.66 9.27
N PRO A 23 6.31 -0.23 10.20
CA PRO A 23 7.30 -0.96 11.00
C PRO A 23 8.30 -1.67 10.08
N GLU A 24 9.56 -1.77 10.51
CA GLU A 24 10.57 -2.48 9.74
C GLU A 24 10.24 -3.97 9.54
N LYS A 25 9.53 -4.57 10.51
CA LYS A 25 9.13 -5.97 10.49
C LYS A 25 7.67 -6.12 10.90
N PHE A 26 6.89 -6.78 10.06
CA PHE A 26 5.51 -7.16 10.34
C PHE A 26 5.13 -8.39 9.50
N ASN A 27 4.21 -9.20 10.02
CA ASN A 27 3.82 -10.47 9.37
C ASN A 27 2.57 -10.33 8.50
N ARG A 28 1.74 -9.32 8.78
CA ARG A 28 0.46 -9.08 8.09
C ARG A 28 0.31 -7.62 7.73
N TYR A 29 -0.04 -7.35 6.48
CA TYR A 29 -0.51 -6.06 6.00
C TYR A 29 -2.01 -6.11 5.82
N ILE A 30 -2.74 -5.13 6.36
CA ILE A 30 -4.20 -5.05 6.25
C ILE A 30 -4.56 -3.64 5.81
N GLU A 31 -5.08 -3.48 4.60
CA GLU A 31 -5.53 -2.18 4.07
C GLU A 31 -7.05 -2.09 4.12
N VAL A 32 -7.58 -1.84 5.32
CA VAL A 32 -9.03 -1.76 5.58
C VAL A 32 -9.79 -0.81 4.65
N PHE A 33 -9.11 0.20 4.09
CA PHE A 33 -9.63 1.09 3.06
C PHE A 33 -8.78 1.03 1.80
N GLY A 34 -8.77 -0.13 1.13
CA GLY A 34 -7.93 -0.39 -0.04
C GLY A 34 -8.13 0.58 -1.19
N GLY A 35 -9.37 0.87 -1.60
CA GLY A 35 -9.64 1.69 -2.78
C GLY A 35 -8.85 1.20 -4.00
N ALA A 36 -7.95 2.02 -4.53
CA ALA A 36 -7.03 1.64 -5.62
C ALA A 36 -5.74 0.93 -5.16
N ALA A 37 -5.62 0.51 -3.90
CA ALA A 37 -4.46 -0.19 -3.32
C ALA A 37 -3.12 0.53 -3.55
N TRP A 38 -3.15 1.88 -3.47
CA TRP A 38 -1.97 2.71 -3.73
C TRP A 38 -0.85 2.50 -2.71
N ALA A 39 -1.18 2.08 -1.48
CA ALA A 39 -0.21 1.82 -0.42
C ALA A 39 0.36 0.39 -0.46
N LEU A 40 -0.34 -0.57 -1.08
CA LEU A 40 0.12 -1.94 -1.30
C LEU A 40 1.19 -2.05 -2.38
N PHE A 41 0.92 -1.49 -3.57
CA PHE A 41 1.76 -1.63 -4.77
C PHE A 41 3.14 -0.93 -4.81
N PRO A 42 3.61 -0.11 -3.85
CA PRO A 42 4.97 0.42 -3.89
C PRO A 42 6.09 -0.63 -3.80
N LYS A 43 5.79 -1.82 -3.27
CA LYS A 43 6.69 -2.97 -3.15
C LYS A 43 6.01 -4.21 -3.73
N ASP A 44 6.79 -5.18 -4.17
CA ASP A 44 6.26 -6.43 -4.73
C ASP A 44 5.66 -7.34 -3.63
N LYS A 45 6.19 -7.25 -2.40
CA LYS A 45 5.65 -7.88 -1.20
C LYS A 45 6.06 -7.08 0.04
N GLN A 46 5.11 -6.77 0.91
CA GLN A 46 5.27 -6.03 2.16
C GLN A 46 5.20 -6.92 3.39
N ALA A 47 4.40 -7.97 3.34
CA ALA A 47 4.21 -8.91 4.44
C ALA A 47 4.03 -10.34 3.94
N ASN A 48 4.09 -11.33 4.84
CA ASN A 48 3.81 -12.71 4.48
C ASN A 48 2.36 -12.91 4.04
N MET A 49 1.45 -12.13 4.62
CA MET A 49 0.03 -12.10 4.27
C MET A 49 -0.42 -10.66 4.07
N GLU A 50 -1.18 -10.40 3.01
CA GLU A 50 -1.67 -9.09 2.61
C GLU A 50 -3.17 -9.22 2.35
N ILE A 51 -3.97 -8.37 3.01
CA ILE A 51 -5.44 -8.37 2.94
C ILE A 51 -5.93 -6.96 2.62
#